data_AF-A0ABD0N6N0-F1
#
_entry.id   AF-A0ABD0N6N0-F1
#
_cell.length_a   1.000
_cell.length_b   1.000
_cell.length_c   1.000
_cell.angle_alpha   90.00
_cell.angle_beta   90.00
_cell.angle_gamma   90.00
#
_symmetry.space_group_name_H-M   'P 1'
#
loop_
_entity.id
_entity.type
_entity.pdbx_description
1 polymer ?
#
loop_
_entity_poly.entity_id
_entity_poly.type
_entity_poly.pdbx_seq_one_letter_code
_entity_poly.pdbx_strand_id
1 'polypeptide(L)' 'VNLMQNEYPVISAFAGDQDVTREAASNGVLLMVEREDRVYLKLERGNLMGGWKYST' A
#
# COMPACT_ATOMS: atom_id res chain seq x y z
N VAL A 1 2.03 0.25 3.66
CA VAL A 1 1.64 -0.36 2.36
C VAL A 1 2.49 0.25 1.28
N ASN A 2 3.01 -0.59 0.38
CA ASN A 2 3.87 -0.14 -0.71
C ASN A 2 3.16 -0.36 -2.05
N LEU A 3 3.29 0.62 -2.94
CA LEU A 3 3.05 0.42 -4.37
C LEU A 3 4.29 -0.25 -4.94
N MET A 4 4.11 -1.43 -5.52
CA MET A 4 5.19 -2.24 -6.11
C MET A 4 5.16 -2.11 -7.63
N GLN A 5 6.33 -2.05 -8.26
CA GLN A 5 6.53 -2.29 -9.70
C GLN A 5 7.55 -3.42 -9.85
N ASN A 6 7.15 -4.54 -10.45
CA ASN A 6 8.03 -5.70 -10.71
C ASN A 6 8.85 -6.14 -9.47
N GLU A 7 8.21 -6.26 -8.31
CA GLU A 7 8.81 -6.62 -7.01
C GLU A 7 9.61 -5.52 -6.29
N TYR A 8 9.76 -4.33 -6.88
CA TYR A 8 10.44 -3.20 -6.24
C TYR A 8 9.46 -2.16 -5.69
N PRO A 9 9.67 -1.62 -4.48
CA PRO A 9 8.80 -0.58 -3.93
C PRO A 9 9.06 0.76 -4.62
N VAL A 10 7.98 1.42 -5.07
CA VAL A 10 8.02 2.74 -5.72
C VAL A 10 7.71 3.84 -4.70
N ILE A 11 6.60 3.71 -3.98
CA ILE A 11 6.17 4.62 -2.90
C ILE A 11 5.63 3.83 -1.71
N SER A 12 5.76 4.42 -0.52
CA SER A 12 5.26 3.86 0.73
C SER A 12 4.24 4.80 1.38
N ALA A 13 3.29 4.21 2.09
CA ALA A 13 2.36 4.90 2.97
C ALA A 13 2.25 4.16 4.31
N PHE A 14 2.05 4.92 5.39
CA PHE A 14 2.05 4.41 6.76
C PHE A 14 0.73 4.79 7.46
N ALA A 15 0.30 3.92 8.36
CA ALA A 15 -0.81 4.12 9.29
C ALA A 15 -0.36 3.57 10.65
N GLY A 16 -0.72 4.24 11.73
CA GLY A 16 -0.41 3.88 13.10
C GLY A 16 -1.25 2.71 13.61
N ASP A 17 -0.82 2.18 14.75
CA ASP A 17 -1.47 1.07 15.49
C ASP A 17 -1.76 1.47 16.96
N GLN A 18 -1.74 2.78 17.25
CA GLN A 18 -1.76 3.26 18.64
C GLN A 18 -3.17 3.42 19.23
N ASP A 19 -4.22 3.47 18.40
CA ASP A 19 -5.61 3.58 18.87
C ASP A 19 -6.57 2.70 18.03
N VAL A 20 -7.75 2.39 18.56
CA VAL A 20 -8.83 1.62 17.86
C VAL A 20 -9.50 2.42 16.72
N THR A 21 -8.81 3.44 16.21
CA THR A 21 -9.31 4.27 15.12
C THR A 21 -9.01 3.62 13.78
N ARG A 22 -9.83 3.92 12.78
CA ARG A 22 -9.53 3.52 11.40
C ARG A 22 -8.55 4.52 10.83
N GLU A 23 -7.32 4.08 10.59
CA GLU A 23 -6.30 4.88 9.92
C GLU A 23 -6.13 4.45 8.46
N ALA A 24 -5.74 5.39 7.61
CA ALA A 24 -5.55 5.17 6.18
C ALA A 24 -4.09 5.43 5.79
N ALA A 25 -3.46 4.44 5.15
CA ALA A 25 -2.16 4.59 4.52
C ALA A 25 -2.35 5.06 3.06
N SER A 26 -2.54 6.38 2.87
CA SER A 26 -2.85 6.98 1.56
C SER A 26 -1.64 7.66 0.92
N ASN A 27 -1.40 7.40 -0.38
CA ASN A 27 -0.37 8.05 -1.19
C ASN A 27 -0.73 7.94 -2.70
N GLY A 28 -0.04 8.66 -3.59
CA GLY A 28 -0.25 8.64 -5.03
C GLY A 28 0.96 9.13 -5.83
N VAL A 29 1.18 8.55 -7.01
CA VAL A 29 2.32 8.86 -7.90
C VAL A 29 1.96 8.63 -9.37
N LEU A 30 2.60 9.34 -10.29
CA LEU A 30 2.58 9.03 -11.72
C LEU A 30 3.78 8.16 -12.08
N LEU A 31 3.54 7.04 -12.75
CA LEU A 31 4.56 6.04 -13.06
C LEU A 31 4.55 5.71 -14.56
N MET A 32 5.72 5.67 -15.18
CA MET A 32 5.86 5.03 -16.49
C MET A 32 5.84 3.52 -16.31
N VAL A 33 4.99 2.85 -17.09
CA VAL A 33 4.84 1.39 -17.06
C VAL A 33 5.00 0.83 -18.46
N GLU A 34 5.75 -0.24 -18.58
CA GLU A 34 5.86 -1.01 -19.83
C GLU A 34 4.76 -2.09 -19.90
N ARG A 35 4.54 -2.65 -21.09
CA ARG A 35 3.44 -3.59 -21.37
C ARG A 35 3.35 -4.77 -20.39
N GLU A 36 4.49 -5.27 -19.92
CA GLU A 36 4.59 -6.47 -19.08
C GLU A 36 4.83 -6.15 -17.59
N ASP A 37 4.84 -4.86 -17.22
CA ASP A 37 5.04 -4.47 -15.83
C ASP A 37 3.86 -4.86 -14.95
N ARG A 38 4.18 -5.32 -13.75
CA ARG A 38 3.18 -5.64 -12.71
C ARG A 38 3.19 -4.58 -11.64
N VAL A 39 2.05 -3.92 -11.49
CA VAL A 39 1.81 -2.91 -10.45
C VAL A 39 0.78 -3.43 -9.46
N TYR A 40 1.13 -3.47 -8.18
CA TYR A 40 0.24 -3.99 -7.12
C TYR A 40 0.59 -3.40 -5.76
N LEU A 41 -0.31 -3.56 -4.79
CA LEU A 41 -0.08 -3.15 -3.40
C LEU A 41 0.46 -4.32 -2.57
N LYS A 42 1.50 -4.06 -1.79
CA LYS A 42 2.08 -5.03 -0.85
C LYS A 42 2.10 -4.47 0.57
N LEU A 43 1.68 -5.30 1.53
CA LEU A 43 1.87 -5.00 2.94
C LEU A 43 3.29 -5.44 3.35
N GLU A 44 4.19 -4.46 3.52
CA GLU A 44 5.59 -4.75 3.86
C GLU A 44 5.83 -4.90 5.37
N ARG A 45 5.05 -4.21 6.20
CA ARG A 45 5.09 -4.28 7.66
C ARG A 45 3.68 -4.24 8.24
N GLY A 46 3.51 -4.87 9.41
CA GLY A 46 2.22 -4.94 10.12
C GLY A 46 1.34 -6.11 9.66
N ASN A 47 0.06 -6.06 9.99
CA ASN A 47 -0.94 -7.06 9.63
C ASN A 47 -2.28 -6.37 9.30
N LEU A 48 -3.24 -7.12 8.73
CA LEU A 48 -4.59 -6.64 8.44
C LEU A 48 -5.65 -7.41 9.25
N MET A 49 -5.32 -7.80 10.49
CA MET A 49 -6.32 -8.38 11.39
C MET A 49 -7.45 -7.37 11.64
N GLY A 50 -8.69 -7.85 11.66
CA GLY A 50 -9.88 -6.98 11.69
C GLY A 50 -10.35 -6.51 10.31
N GLY A 51 -9.58 -6.79 9.25
CA GLY A 51 -9.92 -6.50 7.87
C GLY A 51 -9.63 -5.04 7.45
N TRP A 52 -9.61 -4.81 6.15
CA TRP A 52 -9.28 -3.52 5.53
C TRP A 52 -10.47 -2.94 4.76
N LYS A 53 -11.68 -3.13 5.31
CA LYS A 53 -12.90 -2.59 4.71
C LYS A 53 -12.72 -1.08 4.51
N TYR A 54 -13.24 -0.56 3.39
CA TYR A 54 -13.12 0.83 2.93
C TYR A 54 -11.81 1.22 2.23
N SER A 55 -10.79 0.36 2.19
CA SER A 55 -9.63 0.58 1.31
C SER A 55 -10.04 0.65 -0.17
N THR A 56 -9.34 1.50 -0.91
CA THR A 56 -9.51 1.71 -2.36
C THR A 56 -8.23 1.37 -3.09
#